data_AF-A0A4Q5SH39-F1
#
_entry.id   AF-A0A4Q5SH39-F1
#
_cell.length_a   1.000
_cell.length_b   1.000
_cell.length_c   1.000
_cell.angle_alpha   90.00
_cell.angle_beta   90.00
_cell.angle_gamma   90.00
#
_symmetry.space_group_name_H-M   'P 1'
#
loop_
_entity.id
_entity.type
_entity.pdbx_description
1 polymer ?
#
loop_
_entity_poly.entity_id
_entity_poly.type
_entity_poly.pdbx_seq_one_letter_code
_entity_poly.pdbx_strand_id
1 'polypeptide(L)'
;ADAILIIVAALEDAQMAEIEDAAIGLGMDVLVEVHDAEELDRALALRSRLIGVNNRNLKDFTVSFDRTYELVGRAPEGCTFVAESGLTSRADLDAMAEHGVRCFLIGESLMRQDDVEAATRAMIG
;
A
#
# COMPACT_ATOMS: atom_id res chain seq x y z
N ALA A 1 4.95 -3.51 17.79
CA ALA A 1 4.76 -2.91 16.46
C ALA A 1 3.44 -2.16 16.52
N ASP A 2 3.31 -1.05 15.80
CA ASP A 2 2.05 -0.30 15.75
C ASP A 2 1.15 -0.79 14.61
N ALA A 3 1.74 -1.44 13.60
CA ALA A 3 1.03 -2.08 12.50
C ALA A 3 1.71 -3.38 12.05
N ILE A 4 0.95 -4.25 11.37
CA ILE A 4 1.46 -5.43 10.64
C ILE A 4 1.08 -5.37 9.15
N LEU A 5 1.69 -6.24 8.35
CA LEU A 5 1.39 -6.43 6.93
C LEU A 5 0.67 -7.76 6.70
N ILE A 6 -0.47 -7.72 6.02
CA ILE A 6 -1.13 -8.88 5.43
C ILE A 6 -0.96 -8.81 3.92
N ILE A 7 -0.43 -9.87 3.30
CA ILE A 7 -0.29 -9.96 1.85
C ILE A 7 -1.37 -10.89 1.32
N VAL A 8 -2.36 -10.35 0.61
CA VAL A 8 -3.55 -11.11 0.17
C VAL A 8 -3.20 -12.22 -0.82
N ALA A 9 -2.18 -12.00 -1.64
CA ALA A 9 -1.62 -13.00 -2.55
C ALA A 9 -1.05 -14.24 -1.84
N ALA A 10 -0.67 -14.12 -0.56
CA ALA A 10 0.06 -15.16 0.18
C ALA A 10 -0.82 -15.94 1.17
N LEU A 11 -2.06 -15.52 1.41
CA LEU A 11 -2.91 -16.02 2.48
C LEU A 11 -4.31 -16.36 1.97
N GLU A 12 -4.92 -17.40 2.55
CA GLU A 12 -6.34 -17.68 2.39
C GLU A 12 -7.20 -16.74 3.24
N ASP A 13 -8.47 -16.56 2.88
CA ASP A 13 -9.38 -15.60 3.55
C ASP A 13 -9.53 -15.86 5.05
N ALA A 14 -9.61 -17.14 5.45
CA ALA A 14 -9.70 -17.52 6.86
C ALA A 14 -8.44 -17.14 7.65
N GLN A 15 -7.26 -17.26 7.02
CA GLN A 15 -5.99 -16.91 7.65
C GLN A 15 -5.85 -15.39 7.79
N MET A 16 -6.25 -14.63 6.77
CA MET A 16 -6.24 -13.16 6.85
C MET A 16 -7.14 -12.65 7.98
N ALA A 17 -8.34 -13.22 8.13
CA ALA A 17 -9.27 -12.86 9.20
C ALA A 17 -8.70 -13.19 10.59
N GLU A 18 -8.11 -14.38 10.77
CA GLU A 18 -7.50 -14.77 12.05
C GLU A 18 -6.33 -13.84 12.44
N ILE A 19 -5.47 -13.50 11.46
CA ILE A 19 -4.32 -12.61 11.68
C ILE A 19 -4.79 -11.18 11.99
N GLU A 20 -5.78 -10.66 11.26
CA GLU A 20 -6.39 -9.36 11.54
C GLU A 20 -7.00 -9.33 12.95
N ASP A 21 -7.74 -10.36 13.33
CA ASP A 21 -8.37 -10.46 14.64
C ASP A 21 -7.34 -10.42 15.77
N ALA A 22 -6.23 -11.13 15.60
CA ALA A 22 -5.12 -11.11 16.56
C ALA A 22 -4.45 -9.72 16.62
N ALA A 23 -4.22 -9.07 15.48
CA ALA A 23 -3.59 -7.75 15.42
C ALA A 23 -4.44 -6.68 16.10
N ILE A 24 -5.74 -6.62 15.76
CA ILE A 24 -6.70 -5.71 16.37
C ILE A 24 -6.86 -6.00 17.87
N GLY A 25 -6.89 -7.27 18.27
CA GLY A 25 -6.93 -7.67 19.68
C GLY A 25 -5.72 -7.20 20.50
N LEU A 26 -4.58 -6.98 19.84
CA LEU A 26 -3.36 -6.42 20.42
C LEU A 26 -3.24 -4.89 20.25
N GLY A 27 -4.23 -4.24 19.63
CA GLY A 27 -4.24 -2.80 19.38
C GLY A 27 -3.31 -2.34 18.26
N MET A 28 -3.01 -3.22 17.30
CA MET A 28 -2.20 -2.89 16.11
C MET A 28 -3.09 -2.64 14.89
N ASP A 29 -2.67 -1.74 14.02
CA ASP A 29 -3.25 -1.56 12.68
C ASP A 29 -2.79 -2.68 11.73
N VAL A 30 -3.50 -2.86 10.61
CA VAL A 30 -3.14 -3.83 9.58
C VAL A 30 -3.14 -3.15 8.22
N LEU A 31 -1.96 -3.09 7.60
CA LEU A 31 -1.82 -2.75 6.18
C LEU A 31 -2.11 -4.02 5.37
N VAL A 32 -3.15 -3.99 4.55
CA VAL A 32 -3.53 -5.11 3.69
C VAL A 32 -3.05 -4.83 2.28
N GLU A 33 -2.03 -5.55 1.83
CA GLU A 33 -1.41 -5.41 0.51
C GLU A 33 -2.16 -6.23 -0.55
N VAL A 34 -2.51 -5.56 -1.64
CA VAL A 34 -3.19 -6.13 -2.82
C VAL A 34 -2.47 -5.74 -4.11
N HIS A 35 -2.63 -6.57 -5.14
CA HIS A 35 -1.99 -6.39 -6.45
C HIS A 35 -2.97 -6.24 -7.61
N ASP A 36 -4.24 -6.59 -7.39
CA ASP A 36 -5.30 -6.54 -8.39
C ASP A 36 -6.71 -6.38 -7.77
N ALA A 37 -7.69 -6.36 -8.65
CA ALA A 37 -9.11 -6.22 -8.36
C ALA A 37 -9.69 -7.34 -7.47
N GLU A 38 -9.26 -8.57 -7.70
CA GLU A 38 -9.77 -9.75 -6.98
C GLU A 38 -9.20 -9.77 -5.56
N GLU A 39 -7.91 -9.47 -5.43
CA GLU A 39 -7.27 -9.28 -4.12
C GLU A 39 -7.90 -8.13 -3.34
N LEU A 40 -8.25 -7.01 -4.01
CA LEU A 40 -8.98 -5.92 -3.37
C LEU A 40 -10.33 -6.40 -2.84
N ASP A 41 -11.13 -7.11 -3.64
CA ASP A 41 -12.44 -7.60 -3.19
C ASP A 41 -12.33 -8.52 -1.96
N ARG A 42 -11.28 -9.35 -1.91
CA ARG A 42 -10.97 -10.17 -0.73
C ARG A 42 -10.56 -9.33 0.47
N ALA A 43 -9.69 -8.32 0.27
CA ALA A 43 -9.27 -7.39 1.32
C ALA A 43 -10.45 -6.59 1.91
N LEU A 44 -11.45 -6.25 1.10
CA LEU A 44 -12.64 -5.52 1.55
C LEU A 44 -13.54 -6.32 2.49
N ALA A 45 -13.37 -7.65 2.58
CA ALA A 45 -14.05 -8.48 3.56
C ALA A 45 -13.49 -8.31 4.99
N LEU A 46 -12.27 -7.79 5.11
CA LEU A 46 -11.60 -7.52 6.39
C LEU A 46 -12.14 -6.22 7.04
N ARG A 47 -11.88 -6.05 8.33
CA ARG A 47 -12.27 -4.85 9.10
C ARG A 47 -11.32 -3.68 8.90
N SER A 48 -10.10 -3.95 8.52
CA SER A 48 -9.04 -2.98 8.31
C SER A 48 -9.35 -2.07 7.14
N ARG A 49 -8.94 -0.81 7.28
CA ARG A 49 -9.18 0.25 6.29
C ARG A 49 -7.87 0.88 5.81
N LEU A 50 -6.76 0.21 6.03
CA LEU A 50 -5.44 0.59 5.53
C LEU A 50 -5.08 -0.39 4.41
N ILE A 51 -5.28 0.03 3.16
CA ILE A 51 -5.09 -0.81 1.98
C ILE A 51 -3.85 -0.35 1.23
N GLY A 52 -2.90 -1.26 1.04
CA GLY A 52 -1.68 -1.06 0.27
C GLY A 52 -1.83 -1.61 -1.13
N VAL A 53 -1.56 -0.80 -2.16
CA VAL A 53 -1.45 -1.28 -3.54
C VAL A 53 0.00 -1.31 -3.95
N ASN A 54 0.50 -2.53 -4.19
CA ASN A 54 1.85 -2.72 -4.64
C ASN A 54 1.90 -2.65 -6.18
N ASN A 55 2.50 -1.57 -6.69
CA ASN A 55 2.65 -1.36 -8.13
C ASN A 55 3.64 -2.34 -8.78
N ARG A 56 4.39 -3.11 -7.98
CA ARG A 56 5.32 -4.12 -8.46
C ARG A 56 4.63 -5.46 -8.57
N ASN A 57 4.66 -6.04 -9.77
CA ASN A 57 4.26 -7.42 -9.97
C ASN A 57 5.32 -8.36 -9.36
N LEU A 58 4.93 -9.20 -8.41
CA LEU A 58 5.84 -10.14 -7.75
C LEU A 58 6.31 -11.29 -8.65
N LYS A 59 5.67 -11.52 -9.81
CA LYS A 59 6.04 -12.59 -10.76
C LYS A 59 7.15 -12.18 -11.74
N ASP A 60 7.12 -10.93 -12.21
CA ASP A 60 8.03 -10.43 -13.26
C ASP A 60 8.76 -9.13 -12.89
N PHE A 61 8.52 -8.59 -11.70
CA PHE A 61 9.12 -7.37 -11.15
C PHE A 61 8.84 -6.10 -11.95
N THR A 62 7.91 -6.12 -12.90
CA THR A 62 7.44 -4.91 -13.60
C THR A 62 6.71 -3.98 -12.64
N VAL A 63 6.80 -2.68 -12.90
CA VAL A 63 6.13 -1.64 -12.12
C VAL A 63 5.14 -0.92 -13.03
N SER A 64 3.88 -0.82 -12.61
CA SER A 64 2.84 -0.05 -13.31
C SER A 64 1.93 0.66 -12.31
N PHE A 65 1.80 1.98 -12.48
CA PHE A 65 0.91 2.83 -11.70
C PHE A 65 -0.55 2.75 -12.13
N ASP A 66 -0.83 2.20 -13.32
CA ASP A 66 -2.20 2.05 -13.83
C ASP A 66 -3.07 1.22 -12.87
N ARG A 67 -2.45 0.23 -12.18
CA ARG A 67 -3.12 -0.58 -11.16
C ARG A 67 -3.60 0.25 -9.99
N THR A 68 -2.74 1.13 -9.47
CA THR A 68 -3.12 2.04 -8.39
C THR A 68 -4.30 2.91 -8.81
N TYR A 69 -4.29 3.43 -10.03
CA TYR A 69 -5.37 4.27 -10.54
C TYR A 69 -6.68 3.52 -10.77
N GLU A 70 -6.61 2.26 -11.21
CA GLU A 70 -7.79 1.40 -11.37
C GLU A 70 -8.42 1.05 -10.01
N LEU A 71 -7.58 0.73 -9.01
CA LEU A 71 -8.04 0.23 -7.71
C LEU A 71 -8.47 1.34 -6.76
N VAL A 72 -7.87 2.54 -6.81
CA VAL A 72 -8.23 3.64 -5.90
C VAL A 72 -9.70 4.05 -6.01
N GLY A 73 -10.27 3.99 -7.22
CA GLY A 73 -11.70 4.28 -7.44
C GLY A 73 -12.67 3.25 -6.87
N ARG A 74 -12.18 2.06 -6.50
CA ARG A 74 -12.95 0.97 -5.90
C ARG A 74 -12.81 0.90 -4.38
N ALA A 75 -11.85 1.61 -3.81
CA ALA A 75 -11.65 1.64 -2.36
C ALA A 75 -12.87 2.29 -1.68
N PRO A 76 -13.36 1.71 -0.56
CA PRO A 76 -14.49 2.26 0.15
C PRO A 76 -14.14 3.61 0.79
N GLU A 77 -15.14 4.45 0.99
CA GLU A 77 -14.98 5.71 1.70
C GLU A 77 -14.44 5.48 3.12
N GLY A 78 -13.49 6.32 3.56
CA GLY A 78 -12.80 6.18 4.84
C GLY A 78 -11.63 5.19 4.83
N CYS A 79 -11.29 4.59 3.68
CA CYS A 79 -10.07 3.83 3.50
C CYS A 79 -8.84 4.74 3.36
N THR A 80 -7.79 4.49 4.13
CA THR A 80 -6.46 5.02 3.87
C THR A 80 -5.81 4.16 2.80
N PHE A 81 -5.70 4.71 1.59
CA PHE A 81 -5.09 4.04 0.45
C PHE A 81 -3.61 4.40 0.35
N VAL A 82 -2.75 3.38 0.35
CA VAL A 82 -1.28 3.51 0.34
C VAL A 82 -0.75 2.98 -0.99
N ALA A 83 -0.08 3.81 -1.78
CA ALA A 83 0.63 3.34 -2.97
C ALA A 83 2.06 2.91 -2.63
N GLU A 84 2.48 1.78 -3.18
CA GLU A 84 3.78 1.17 -2.91
C GLU A 84 4.52 0.84 -4.20
N SER A 85 5.86 0.75 -4.12
CA SER A 85 6.78 0.46 -5.22
C SER A 85 6.81 1.50 -6.35
N GLY A 86 7.99 1.70 -6.94
CA GLY A 86 8.15 2.54 -8.13
C GLY A 86 8.23 4.05 -7.89
N LEU A 87 7.94 4.52 -6.69
CA LEU A 87 7.96 5.94 -6.33
C LEU A 87 9.40 6.42 -6.12
N THR A 88 9.88 7.28 -7.02
CA THR A 88 11.28 7.73 -7.03
C THR A 88 11.44 9.24 -6.94
N SER A 89 10.38 10.00 -7.19
CA SER A 89 10.43 11.45 -7.24
C SER A 89 9.16 12.10 -6.67
N ARG A 90 9.24 13.40 -6.40
CA ARG A 90 8.09 14.23 -6.07
C ARG A 90 7.04 14.24 -7.18
N ALA A 91 7.46 14.24 -8.44
CA ALA A 91 6.54 14.22 -9.57
C ALA A 91 5.65 12.96 -9.57
N ASP A 92 6.19 11.81 -9.15
CA ASP A 92 5.40 10.57 -9.01
C ASP A 92 4.31 10.74 -7.94
N LEU A 93 4.64 11.39 -6.82
CA LEU A 93 3.71 11.66 -5.71
C LEU A 93 2.62 12.65 -6.11
N ASP A 94 2.98 13.71 -6.83
CA ASP A 94 2.03 14.70 -7.34
C ASP A 94 1.05 14.07 -8.34
N ALA A 95 1.56 13.26 -9.28
CA ALA A 95 0.72 12.54 -10.24
C ALA A 95 -0.28 11.60 -9.52
N MET A 96 0.18 10.88 -8.50
CA MET A 96 -0.70 10.03 -7.67
C MET A 96 -1.75 10.84 -6.90
N ALA A 97 -1.38 12.02 -6.41
CA ALA A 97 -2.29 12.91 -5.70
C ALA A 97 -3.42 13.46 -6.60
N GLU A 98 -3.17 13.62 -7.90
CA GLU A 98 -4.22 13.96 -8.89
C GLU A 98 -5.27 12.85 -9.01
N HIS A 99 -4.91 11.60 -8.71
CA HIS A 99 -5.81 10.44 -8.66
C HIS A 99 -6.36 10.15 -7.25
N GLY A 100 -6.16 11.05 -6.28
CA GLY A 100 -6.69 10.92 -4.92
C GLY A 100 -5.85 10.08 -3.96
N VAL A 101 -4.70 9.56 -4.41
CA VAL A 101 -3.77 8.80 -3.56
C VAL A 101 -2.83 9.76 -2.85
N ARG A 102 -2.82 9.72 -1.51
CA ARG A 102 -2.06 10.67 -0.67
C ARG A 102 -1.18 10.01 0.39
N CYS A 103 -1.20 8.68 0.47
CA CYS A 103 -0.34 7.92 1.36
C CYS A 103 0.57 7.02 0.53
N PHE A 104 1.83 6.90 0.94
CA PHE A 104 2.88 6.29 0.14
C PHE A 104 3.83 5.50 1.03
N LEU A 105 4.24 4.31 0.58
CA LEU A 105 5.29 3.52 1.20
C LEU A 105 6.50 3.49 0.27
N ILE A 106 7.59 4.14 0.71
CA ILE A 106 8.79 4.35 -0.10
C ILE A 106 10.01 3.85 0.67
N GLY A 107 10.74 2.91 0.08
CA GLY A 107 11.96 2.34 0.66
C GLY A 107 13.19 2.55 -0.22
N GLU A 108 13.30 1.76 -1.30
CA GLU A 108 14.51 1.64 -2.13
C GLU A 108 15.07 2.98 -2.62
N SER A 109 14.23 3.89 -3.13
CA SER A 109 14.67 5.17 -3.68
C SER A 109 15.30 6.09 -2.63
N LEU A 110 14.76 6.09 -1.41
CA LEU A 110 15.28 6.83 -0.25
C LEU A 110 16.55 6.17 0.30
N MET A 111 16.55 4.85 0.47
CA MET A 111 17.67 4.10 1.06
C MET A 111 18.94 4.08 0.21
N ARG A 112 18.84 4.46 -1.06
CA ARG A 112 20.00 4.61 -1.96
C ARG A 112 20.69 5.97 -1.87
N GLN A 113 20.14 6.93 -1.13
CA GLN A 113 20.71 8.27 -0.99
C GLN A 113 21.67 8.32 0.20
N ASP A 114 22.76 9.06 0.05
CA ASP A 114 23.70 9.29 1.16
C ASP A 114 23.04 10.11 2.29
N ASP A 115 22.17 11.05 1.92
CA ASP A 115 21.37 11.87 2.85
C ASP A 115 19.87 11.56 2.70
N VAL A 116 19.40 10.63 3.53
CA VAL A 116 17.99 10.20 3.55
C VAL A 116 17.06 11.34 3.97
N GLU A 117 17.48 12.20 4.91
CA GLU A 117 16.63 13.31 5.37
C GLU A 117 16.38 14.30 4.24
N ALA A 118 17.43 14.71 3.53
CA ALA A 118 17.32 15.61 2.39
C ALA A 118 16.46 14.99 1.27
N ALA A 119 16.63 13.70 1.01
CA ALA A 119 15.84 12.96 0.02
C ALA A 119 14.35 12.90 0.38
N THR A 120 14.03 12.57 1.64
CA THR A 120 12.64 12.56 2.12
C THR A 120 12.04 13.97 2.05
N ARG A 121 12.78 15.01 2.46
CA ARG A 121 12.32 16.40 2.40
C ARG A 121 12.02 16.84 0.97
N ALA A 122 12.85 16.45 0.00
CA ALA A 122 12.60 16.75 -1.41
C ALA A 122 11.33 16.05 -1.96
N MET A 123 10.96 14.89 -1.40
CA MET A 123 9.74 14.17 -1.78
C MET A 123 8.47 14.76 -1.17
N ILE A 124 8.51 15.29 0.06
CA ILE A 124 7.30 15.77 0.76
C ILE A 124 7.11 17.30 0.78
N GLY A 125 8.13 18.05 0.31
CA GLY A 125 8.33 19.49 0.51
C GLY A 125 7.24 20.43 0.00
#